data_AF-A0A0G0Y1B1-F1
#
_entry.id   AF-A0A0G0Y1B1-F1
#
_cell.length_a   1.000
_cell.length_b   1.000
_cell.length_c   1.000
_cell.angle_alpha   90.00
_cell.angle_beta   90.00
_cell.angle_gamma   90.00
#
_symmetry.space_group_name_H-M   'P 1'
#
loop_
_entity.id
_entity.type
_entity.pdbx_description
1 polymer ?
#
loop_
_entity_poly.entity_id
_entity_poly.type
_entity_poly.pdbx_seq_one_letter_code
_entity_poly.pdbx_strand_id
1 'polypeptide(L)'
;MKRPVFLTVWLVLMSVGAVFSVYSYTVGSYAITQTFPDFPSWAITVYAGLSIIDVIAVAMLWMWKKMGFYLVVGFAVLAAVLNIMIMGGAGIVSTVIGFVGVGILYWAMKPVWGQFK
;
A
#
# COMPACT_ATOMS: atom_id res chain seq x y z
N MET A 1 -2.91 -8.06 -25.31
CA MET A 1 -2.95 -6.61 -24.99
C MET A 1 -1.59 -6.23 -24.42
N LYS A 2 -0.96 -5.16 -24.90
CA LYS A 2 0.35 -4.72 -24.37
C LYS A 2 0.12 -3.81 -23.17
N ARG A 3 0.69 -4.17 -22.01
CA ARG A 3 0.65 -3.31 -20.82
C ARG A 3 1.55 -2.10 -21.05
N PRO A 4 1.12 -0.86 -20.72
CA PRO A 4 2.00 0.30 -20.78
C PRO A 4 3.22 0.10 -19.89
N VAL A 5 4.41 0.47 -20.40
CA VAL A 5 5.67 0.31 -19.65
C VAL A 5 5.60 1.02 -18.29
N PHE A 6 5.02 2.22 -18.26
CA PHE A 6 4.83 2.98 -17.01
C PHE A 6 4.01 2.22 -15.96
N LEU A 7 2.90 1.59 -16.36
CA LEU A 7 2.08 0.77 -15.46
C LEU A 7 2.85 -0.46 -14.97
N THR A 8 3.62 -1.11 -15.85
CA THR A 8 4.46 -2.26 -15.45
C THR A 8 5.52 -1.85 -14.44
N VAL A 9 6.26 -0.77 -14.69
CA VAL A 9 7.29 -0.25 -13.77
C VAL A 9 6.66 0.08 -12.41
N TRP A 10 5.53 0.78 -12.42
CA TRP A 10 4.84 1.12 -11.18
C TRP A 10 4.37 -0.11 -10.40
N LEU A 11 3.81 -1.11 -11.08
CA LEU A 11 3.39 -2.36 -10.42
C LEU A 11 4.56 -3.18 -9.89
N VAL A 12 5.72 -3.14 -10.52
CA VAL A 12 6.96 -3.74 -9.97
C VAL A 12 7.34 -3.04 -8.67
N LEU A 13 7.38 -1.71 -8.66
CA LEU A 13 7.66 -0.94 -7.44
C LEU A 13 6.65 -1.23 -6.32
N MET A 14 5.36 -1.27 -6.64
CA MET A 14 4.32 -1.65 -5.67
C MET A 14 4.50 -3.08 -5.16
N SER A 15 4.90 -4.03 -6.01
CA SER A 15 5.13 -5.41 -5.59
C SER A 15 6.29 -5.51 -4.59
N VAL A 16 7.38 -4.79 -4.87
CA VAL A 16 8.52 -4.69 -3.94
C VAL A 16 8.08 -4.05 -2.62
N GLY A 17 7.35 -2.93 -2.68
CA GLY A 17 6.84 -2.24 -1.49
C GLY A 17 5.89 -3.09 -0.65
N ALA A 18 5.00 -3.86 -1.28
CA ALA A 18 4.06 -4.74 -0.60
C ALA A 18 4.78 -5.88 0.13
N VAL A 19 5.75 -6.54 -0.54
CA VAL A 19 6.57 -7.60 0.08
C VAL A 19 7.41 -7.05 1.23
N PHE A 20 8.02 -5.87 1.03
CA PHE A 20 8.78 -5.19 2.07
C PHE A 20 7.90 -4.87 3.28
N SER A 21 6.67 -4.38 3.05
CA SER A 21 5.72 -4.08 4.12
C SER A 21 5.34 -5.33 4.91
N VAL A 22 5.07 -6.46 4.23
CA VAL A 22 4.81 -7.74 4.91
C VAL A 22 5.99 -8.12 5.79
N TYR A 23 7.21 -8.04 5.27
CA TYR A 23 8.41 -8.32 6.06
C TYR A 23 8.52 -7.39 7.29
N SER A 24 8.39 -6.08 7.09
CA SER A 24 8.55 -5.06 8.14
C SER A 24 7.58 -5.25 9.31
N TYR A 25 6.31 -5.58 9.03
CA TYR A 25 5.29 -5.73 10.08
C TYR A 25 5.19 -7.14 10.67
N THR A 26 5.85 -8.14 10.06
CA THR A 26 5.88 -9.52 10.59
C THR A 26 7.22 -9.82 11.25
N VAL A 27 8.21 -10.23 10.46
CA VAL A 27 9.53 -10.67 10.92
C VAL A 27 10.39 -9.48 11.38
N GLY A 28 10.28 -8.34 10.70
CA GLY A 28 11.03 -7.12 10.98
C GLY A 28 10.40 -6.20 12.04
N SER A 29 9.32 -6.64 12.70
CA SER A 29 8.53 -5.79 13.60
C SER A 29 9.33 -5.22 14.77
N TYR A 30 10.38 -5.93 15.21
CA TYR A 30 11.30 -5.47 16.25
C TYR A 30 11.99 -4.13 15.90
N ALA A 31 12.36 -3.93 14.63
CA ALA A 31 13.00 -2.68 14.19
C ALA A 31 12.03 -1.49 14.29
N ILE A 32 10.73 -1.72 14.06
CA ILE A 32 9.69 -0.70 14.19
C ILE A 32 9.53 -0.30 15.66
N THR A 33 9.45 -1.29 16.57
CA THR A 33 9.31 -1.02 18.01
C THR A 33 10.53 -0.32 18.62
N GLN A 34 11.73 -0.53 18.06
CA GLN A 34 12.94 0.18 18.48
C GLN A 34 12.96 1.64 17.98
N THR A 35 12.46 1.87 16.77
CA THR A 35 12.43 3.21 16.16
C THR A 35 11.30 4.07 16.74
N PHE A 36 10.16 3.44 17.06
CA PHE A 36 8.98 4.06 17.63
C PHE A 36 8.57 3.31 18.91
N PRO A 37 9.17 3.66 20.06
CA PRO A 37 8.91 2.96 21.33
C PRO A 37 7.45 3.01 21.78
N ASP A 38 6.76 4.11 21.47
CA ASP A 38 5.34 4.31 21.82
C ASP A 38 4.37 3.69 20.79
N PHE A 39 4.89 2.96 19.80
CA PHE A 39 4.04 2.37 18.76
C PHE A 39 3.21 1.21 19.33
N PRO A 40 1.87 1.28 19.27
CA PRO A 40 1.04 0.25 19.89
C PRO A 40 1.25 -1.13 19.25
N SER A 41 1.40 -2.16 20.07
CA SER A 41 1.61 -3.53 19.60
C SER A 41 0.45 -4.05 18.75
N TRP A 42 -0.80 -3.69 19.10
CA TRP A 42 -1.99 -4.04 18.31
C TRP A 42 -1.93 -3.46 16.89
N ALA A 43 -1.33 -2.27 16.73
CA ALA A 43 -1.24 -1.61 15.43
C ALA A 43 -0.30 -2.38 14.49
N ILE A 44 0.80 -2.95 15.02
CA ILE A 44 1.72 -3.80 14.24
C ILE A 44 0.97 -4.99 13.66
N THR A 45 0.13 -5.66 14.47
CA THR A 45 -0.69 -6.79 13.99
C THR A 45 -1.69 -6.36 12.91
N VAL A 46 -2.32 -5.19 13.07
CA VAL A 46 -3.24 -4.64 12.06
C VAL A 46 -2.50 -4.31 10.76
N TYR A 47 -1.34 -3.65 10.83
CA TYR A 47 -0.51 -3.34 9.66
C TYR A 47 0.03 -4.59 8.97
N ALA A 48 0.37 -5.64 9.72
CA ALA A 48 0.73 -6.94 9.15
C ALA A 48 -0.44 -7.52 8.33
N GLY A 49 -1.66 -7.51 8.87
CA GLY A 49 -2.84 -7.95 8.12
C GLY A 49 -3.12 -7.10 6.88
N LEU A 50 -3.03 -5.78 7.02
CA LEU A 50 -3.21 -4.84 5.92
C LEU A 50 -2.15 -5.01 4.82
N SER A 51 -0.90 -5.32 5.17
CA SER A 51 0.18 -5.56 4.20
C SER A 51 -0.08 -6.81 3.33
N ILE A 52 -0.73 -7.84 3.89
CA ILE A 52 -1.15 -9.03 3.13
C ILE A 52 -2.26 -8.65 2.14
N ILE A 53 -3.22 -7.83 2.57
CA ILE A 53 -4.28 -7.32 1.69
C ILE A 53 -3.67 -6.50 0.55
N ASP A 54 -2.64 -5.70 0.81
CA ASP A 54 -1.94 -4.94 -0.22
C ASP A 54 -1.25 -5.85 -1.25
N VAL A 55 -0.58 -6.92 -0.82
CA VAL A 55 -0.03 -7.94 -1.74
C VAL A 55 -1.12 -8.55 -2.63
N ILE A 56 -2.27 -8.89 -2.06
CA ILE A 56 -3.43 -9.41 -2.81
C ILE A 56 -3.94 -8.36 -3.81
N ALA A 57 -4.04 -7.10 -3.39
CA ALA A 57 -4.48 -6.00 -4.24
C ALA A 57 -3.53 -5.81 -5.43
N VAL A 58 -2.21 -5.83 -5.20
CA VAL A 58 -1.19 -5.76 -6.24
C VAL A 58 -1.26 -6.97 -7.18
N ALA A 59 -1.43 -8.19 -6.66
CA ALA A 59 -1.62 -9.39 -7.48
C ALA A 59 -2.87 -9.28 -8.36
N MET A 60 -3.97 -8.73 -7.84
CA MET A 60 -5.19 -8.46 -8.61
C MET A 60 -4.96 -7.43 -9.72
N LEU A 61 -4.13 -6.41 -9.49
CA LEU A 61 -3.71 -5.46 -10.52
C LEU A 61 -2.87 -6.14 -11.61
N TRP A 62 -1.99 -7.09 -11.26
CA TRP A 62 -1.29 -7.93 -12.23
C TRP A 62 -2.26 -8.76 -13.08
N MET A 63 -3.36 -9.24 -12.49
CA MET A 63 -4.42 -9.96 -13.16
C MET A 63 -5.44 -9.07 -13.90
N TRP A 64 -5.20 -7.75 -14.02
CA TRP A 64 -6.10 -6.80 -14.66
C TRP A 64 -7.48 -6.69 -14.00
N LYS A 65 -7.58 -6.90 -12.68
CA LYS A 65 -8.84 -6.74 -11.94
C LYS A 65 -8.96 -5.32 -11.36
N LYS A 66 -10.04 -4.59 -11.68
CA LYS A 66 -10.31 -3.24 -11.13
C LYS A 66 -10.41 -3.25 -9.62
N MET A 67 -10.90 -4.36 -9.06
CA MET A 67 -11.01 -4.56 -7.63
C MET A 67 -9.67 -4.42 -6.90
N GLY A 68 -8.53 -4.72 -7.55
CA GLY A 68 -7.20 -4.45 -6.98
C GLY A 68 -6.97 -2.95 -6.70
N PHE A 69 -7.42 -2.07 -7.59
CA PHE A 69 -7.32 -0.62 -7.37
C PHE A 69 -8.18 -0.16 -6.20
N TYR A 70 -9.42 -0.64 -6.10
CA TYR A 70 -10.31 -0.29 -4.98
C TYR A 70 -9.78 -0.79 -3.64
N LEU A 71 -9.14 -1.97 -3.61
CA LEU A 71 -8.46 -2.46 -2.41
C LEU A 71 -7.27 -1.57 -2.03
N VAL A 72 -6.43 -1.14 -2.99
CA VAL A 72 -5.33 -0.20 -2.72
C VAL A 72 -5.86 1.12 -2.16
N VAL A 73 -6.95 1.66 -2.71
CA VAL A 73 -7.59 2.88 -2.20
C VAL A 73 -8.12 2.67 -0.78
N GLY A 74 -8.85 1.57 -0.52
CA GLY A 74 -9.36 1.24 0.81
C GLY A 74 -8.25 1.06 1.84
N PHE A 75 -7.18 0.36 1.47
CA PHE A 75 -5.97 0.22 2.27
C PHE A 75 -5.34 1.59 2.58
N ALA A 76 -5.17 2.45 1.58
CA ALA A 76 -4.57 3.77 1.76
C ALA A 76 -5.39 4.65 2.72
N VAL A 77 -6.74 4.60 2.64
CA VAL A 77 -7.62 5.30 3.58
C VAL A 77 -7.49 4.75 5.00
N LEU A 78 -7.49 3.42 5.16
CA LEU A 78 -7.32 2.80 6.48
C LEU A 78 -5.95 3.11 7.08
N ALA A 79 -4.87 3.00 6.29
CA ALA A 79 -3.52 3.33 6.71
C ALA A 79 -3.39 4.81 7.08
N ALA A 80 -4.05 5.71 6.35
CA ALA A 80 -4.10 7.14 6.67
C ALA A 80 -4.72 7.39 8.05
N VAL A 81 -5.88 6.79 8.33
CA VAL A 81 -6.56 6.91 9.61
C VAL A 81 -5.67 6.39 10.75
N LEU A 82 -5.06 5.21 10.57
CA LEU A 82 -4.18 4.62 11.57
C LEU A 82 -2.91 5.46 11.81
N ASN A 83 -2.28 5.96 10.74
CA ASN A 83 -1.10 6.82 10.86
C ASN A 83 -1.39 8.10 11.64
N ILE A 84 -2.51 8.78 11.34
CA ILE A 84 -2.90 10.00 12.05
C ILE A 84 -3.27 9.70 13.50
N MET A 85 -3.99 8.60 13.75
CA MET A 85 -4.40 8.18 15.10
C MET A 85 -3.20 7.83 15.99
N ILE A 86 -2.17 7.18 15.45
CA ILE A 86 -1.03 6.69 16.24
C ILE A 86 0.09 7.73 16.34
N MET A 87 0.43 8.39 15.23
CA MET A 87 1.61 9.25 15.11
C MET A 87 1.29 10.76 15.12
N GLY A 88 0.01 11.13 15.21
CA GLY A 88 -0.44 12.53 15.20
C GLY A 88 0.06 13.29 13.98
N GLY A 89 0.82 14.37 14.20
CA GLY A 89 1.34 15.24 13.15
C GLY A 89 2.31 14.56 12.17
N ALA A 90 3.14 13.62 12.64
CA ALA A 90 4.03 12.85 11.76
C ALA A 90 3.23 11.90 10.84
N GLY A 91 2.07 11.44 11.30
CA GLY A 91 1.14 10.61 10.53
C GLY A 91 0.54 11.33 9.32
N ILE A 92 0.49 12.66 9.32
CA ILE A 92 -0.02 13.45 8.19
C ILE A 92 0.95 13.36 7.00
N VAL A 93 2.25 13.49 7.25
CA VAL A 93 3.27 13.45 6.18
C VAL A 93 3.30 12.07 5.52
N SER A 94 3.31 10.99 6.32
CA SER A 94 3.28 9.61 5.79
C SER A 94 1.99 9.32 5.00
N THR A 95 0.87 9.87 5.45
CA THR A 95 -0.43 9.78 4.76
C THR A 95 -0.40 10.45 3.39
N VAL A 96 0.13 11.68 3.29
CA VAL A 96 0.23 12.41 2.02
C VAL A 96 1.05 11.62 1.02
N ILE A 97 2.21 11.09 1.44
CA ILE A 97 3.06 10.25 0.59
C ILE A 97 2.32 9.00 0.13
N GLY A 98 1.57 8.34 1.02
CA GLY A 98 0.74 7.18 0.68
C GLY A 98 -0.28 7.48 -0.42
N PHE A 99 -0.99 8.62 -0.33
CA PHE A 99 -1.95 9.03 -1.35
C PHE A 99 -1.31 9.44 -2.67
N VAL A 100 -0.08 9.99 -2.67
CA VAL A 100 0.67 10.23 -3.91
C VAL A 100 0.86 8.92 -4.68
N GLY A 101 1.19 7.83 -4.00
CA GLY A 101 1.30 6.50 -4.63
C GLY A 101 -0.01 6.04 -5.29
N VAL A 102 -1.15 6.25 -4.61
CA VAL A 102 -2.47 5.96 -5.18
C VAL A 102 -2.77 6.82 -6.41
N GLY A 103 -2.42 8.11 -6.36
CA GLY A 103 -2.57 9.03 -7.48
C GLY A 103 -1.75 8.60 -8.71
N ILE A 104 -0.50 8.19 -8.50
CA ILE A 104 0.36 7.65 -9.56
C ILE A 104 -0.27 6.39 -10.17
N LEU A 105 -0.78 5.47 -9.34
CA LEU A 105 -1.45 4.27 -9.83
C LEU A 105 -2.67 4.61 -10.69
N TYR A 106 -3.51 5.54 -10.24
CA TYR A 106 -4.68 5.99 -10.99
C TYR A 106 -4.29 6.54 -12.36
N TRP A 107 -3.27 7.40 -12.42
CA TRP A 107 -2.75 7.93 -13.69
C TRP A 107 -2.15 6.85 -14.59
N ALA A 108 -1.44 5.87 -14.02
CA ALA A 108 -0.89 4.74 -14.77
C ALA A 108 -1.99 3.85 -15.37
N MET A 109 -3.11 3.68 -14.65
CA MET A 109 -4.24 2.87 -15.08
C MET A 109 -5.17 3.61 -16.05
N LYS A 110 -5.29 4.94 -15.96
CA LYS A 110 -6.24 5.75 -16.74
C LYS A 110 -6.24 5.44 -18.26
N PRO A 111 -5.09 5.31 -18.97
CA PRO A 111 -5.07 5.03 -20.41
C PRO A 111 -5.60 3.64 -20.78
N VAL A 112 -5.57 2.70 -19.84
CA VAL A 112 -5.93 1.29 -20.06
C VAL A 112 -7.07 0.84 -19.15
N TRP A 113 -7.80 1.78 -18.53
CA TRP A 113 -8.84 1.49 -17.55
C TRP A 113 -9.95 0.59 -18.11
N GLY A 114 -10.31 0.77 -19.38
CA GLY A 114 -11.28 -0.08 -20.07
C GLY A 114 -10.85 -1.54 -20.25
N GLN A 115 -9.55 -1.83 -20.12
CA GLN A 115 -9.01 -3.20 -20.21
C GLN A 115 -9.10 -3.96 -18.88
N PHE A 116 -9.22 -3.25 -17.76
CA PHE A 116 -9.40 -3.89 -16.46
C PHE A 116 -10.82 -4.45 -16.33
N LYS A 117 -10.94 -5.66 -15.82
CA LYS A 117 -12.22 -6.34 -15.53
C LYS A 117 -12.68 -6.02 -14.12
#